data_AF-A0A2D8PV53-F1
#
_entry.id   AF-A0A2D8PV53-F1
#
_cell.length_a   1.000
_cell.length_b   1.000
_cell.length_c   1.000
_cell.angle_alpha   90.00
_cell.angle_beta   90.00
_cell.angle_gamma   90.00
#
_symmetry.space_group_name_H-M   'P 1'
#
loop_
_entity.id
_entity.type
_entity.pdbx_description
1 polymer ?
#
loop_
_entity_poly.entity_id
_entity_poly.type
_entity_poly.pdbx_seq_one_letter_code
_entity_poly.pdbx_strand_id
1 'polypeptide(L)'
;MIPVIDIQPGTAPLIVNVPHDGREIPAEIGARMTAEAPALPDTDWHIRDLYAFAAELGATITCARYSRYVVDLNRDPSGKSLYPGADTTEICPTATFHQELIYKPGEEPDEAEIAHRLNTYWHPYHT
;
A
#
# COMPACT_ATOMS: atom_id res chain seq x y z
N MET A 1 17.97 -7.24 0.17
CA MET A 1 16.76 -6.42 0.43
C MET A 1 15.59 -7.18 -0.15
N ILE A 2 14.51 -7.40 0.61
CA ILE A 2 13.31 -8.02 0.06
C ILE A 2 12.68 -6.98 -0.90
N PRO A 3 12.28 -7.35 -2.12
CA PRO A 3 11.65 -6.40 -3.04
C PRO A 3 10.38 -5.81 -2.39
N VAL A 4 9.99 -4.60 -2.79
CA VAL A 4 8.72 -3.97 -2.35
C VAL A 4 7.57 -4.21 -3.32
N ILE A 5 7.90 -4.69 -4.52
CA ILE A 5 7.02 -4.92 -5.66
C ILE A 5 7.31 -6.29 -6.26
N ASP A 6 6.25 -7.03 -6.58
CA ASP A 6 6.32 -8.21 -7.43
C ASP A 6 6.07 -7.79 -8.88
N ILE A 7 6.89 -8.25 -9.81
CA ILE A 7 6.76 -7.93 -11.24
C ILE A 7 6.62 -9.22 -12.04
N GLN A 8 5.50 -9.36 -12.73
CA GLN A 8 5.31 -10.36 -13.80
C GLN A 8 5.51 -9.65 -15.14
N PRO A 9 6.68 -9.81 -15.80
CA PRO A 9 6.98 -9.10 -17.03
C PRO A 9 6.12 -9.61 -18.19
N GLY A 10 5.66 -8.67 -19.02
CA GLY A 10 4.93 -8.93 -20.27
C GLY A 10 5.72 -8.47 -21.50
N THR A 11 5.09 -8.57 -22.67
CA THR A 11 5.70 -8.22 -23.97
C THR A 11 4.97 -7.07 -24.69
N ALA A 12 3.81 -6.65 -24.20
CA ALA A 12 3.03 -5.54 -24.74
C ALA A 12 3.43 -4.21 -24.06
N PRO A 13 3.22 -3.06 -24.71
CA PRO A 13 3.43 -1.74 -24.12
C PRO A 13 2.29 -1.37 -23.15
N LEU A 14 1.95 -2.26 -22.23
CA LEU A 14 0.89 -2.10 -21.24
C LEU A 14 1.38 -2.57 -19.87
N ILE A 15 1.19 -1.73 -18.86
CA ILE A 15 1.48 -2.05 -17.46
C ILE A 15 0.17 -1.97 -16.67
N VAL A 16 -0.14 -3.02 -15.92
CA VAL A 16 -1.23 -3.04 -14.94
C VAL A 16 -0.61 -2.99 -13.55
N ASN A 17 -0.86 -1.90 -12.83
CA ASN A 17 -0.32 -1.64 -11.51
C ASN A 17 -1.37 -1.92 -10.43
N VAL A 18 -1.05 -2.81 -9.48
CA VAL A 18 -1.92 -3.21 -8.37
C VAL A 18 -1.27 -2.80 -7.03
N PRO A 19 -1.45 -1.54 -6.59
CA PRO A 19 -0.75 -0.98 -5.42
C PRO A 19 -1.30 -1.45 -4.07
N HIS A 20 -2.49 -2.06 -4.02
CA HIS A 20 -3.22 -2.33 -2.77
C HIS A 20 -3.54 -3.80 -2.49
N ASP A 21 -3.04 -4.75 -3.30
CA ASP A 21 -3.14 -6.19 -3.04
C ASP A 21 -1.97 -6.73 -2.17
N GLY A 22 -1.12 -5.83 -1.67
CA GLY A 22 -0.07 -6.17 -0.72
C GLY A 22 -0.65 -6.56 0.65
N ARG A 23 -0.02 -7.55 1.29
CA ARG A 23 -0.54 -8.20 2.51
C ARG A 23 0.49 -8.28 3.62
N GLU A 24 1.75 -8.02 3.32
CA GLU A 24 2.81 -8.05 4.31
C GLU A 24 2.75 -6.80 5.19
N ILE A 25 2.82 -7.00 6.50
CA ILE A 25 3.05 -5.96 7.50
C ILE A 25 4.37 -6.33 8.21
N PRO A 26 5.40 -5.49 8.15
CA PRO A 26 6.65 -5.70 8.89
C PRO A 26 6.37 -5.86 10.39
N ALA A 27 7.09 -6.76 11.05
CA ALA A 27 6.80 -7.14 12.44
C ALA A 27 6.89 -5.95 13.41
N GLU A 28 7.83 -5.04 13.19
CA GLU A 28 8.02 -3.82 13.97
C GLU A 28 6.87 -2.82 13.81
N ILE A 29 6.24 -2.77 12.64
CA ILE A 29 5.04 -1.96 12.38
C ILE A 29 3.82 -2.67 13.00
N GLY A 30 3.67 -3.96 12.74
CA GLY A 30 2.54 -4.77 13.24
C GLY A 30 2.46 -4.86 14.76
N ALA A 31 3.59 -4.82 15.48
CA ALA A 31 3.62 -4.85 16.94
C ALA A 31 2.88 -3.68 17.61
N ARG A 32 2.74 -2.55 16.89
CA ARG A 32 2.06 -1.34 17.35
C ARG A 32 0.60 -1.24 16.89
N MET A 33 0.17 -2.13 16.00
CA MET A 33 -1.16 -2.11 15.45
C MET A 33 -2.21 -2.68 16.42
N THR A 34 -3.46 -2.29 16.22
CA THR A 34 -4.64 -2.91 16.85
C THR A 34 -4.92 -4.28 16.22
N ALA A 35 -5.95 -4.97 16.72
CA ALA A 35 -6.39 -6.25 16.13
C ALA A 35 -7.04 -6.08 14.75
N GLU A 36 -7.46 -4.86 14.38
CA GLU A 36 -8.15 -4.59 13.11
C GLU A 36 -7.17 -4.59 11.93
N ALA A 37 -5.95 -4.09 12.11
CA ALA A 37 -5.02 -3.95 11.00
C ALA A 37 -4.55 -5.29 10.39
N PRO A 38 -4.22 -6.34 11.17
CA PRO A 38 -3.84 -7.65 10.62
C PRO A 38 -4.95 -8.36 9.84
N ALA A 39 -6.22 -7.97 10.04
CA ALA A 39 -7.34 -8.48 9.25
C ALA A 39 -7.35 -7.90 7.82
N LEU A 40 -6.63 -6.79 7.59
CA LEU A 40 -6.46 -6.15 6.28
C LEU A 40 -7.79 -5.90 5.54
N PRO A 41 -8.81 -5.27 6.18
CA PRO A 41 -10.11 -5.05 5.55
C PRO A 41 -10.05 -4.13 4.33
N ASP A 42 -9.04 -3.26 4.25
CA ASP A 42 -8.88 -2.29 3.15
C ASP A 42 -7.94 -2.78 2.03
N THR A 43 -7.56 -4.05 2.03
CA THR A 43 -6.76 -4.69 0.98
C THR A 43 -7.61 -5.03 -0.24
N ASP A 44 -7.05 -4.80 -1.42
CA ASP A 44 -7.66 -5.10 -2.72
C ASP A 44 -7.45 -6.60 -3.09
N TRP A 45 -7.92 -7.50 -2.21
CA TRP A 45 -7.56 -8.93 -2.13
C TRP A 45 -7.59 -9.75 -3.43
N HIS A 46 -8.39 -9.34 -4.41
CA HIS A 46 -8.62 -10.10 -5.64
C HIS A 46 -8.33 -9.29 -6.90
N ILE A 47 -7.75 -8.10 -6.80
CA ILE A 47 -7.49 -7.27 -7.98
C ILE A 47 -6.44 -7.92 -8.88
N ARG A 48 -5.39 -8.54 -8.32
CA ARG A 48 -4.42 -9.31 -9.12
C ARG A 48 -5.10 -10.43 -9.91
N ASP A 49 -5.97 -11.20 -9.26
CA ASP A 49 -6.69 -12.32 -9.89
C ASP A 49 -7.69 -11.82 -10.94
N LEU A 50 -8.41 -10.73 -10.64
CA LEU A 50 -9.37 -10.10 -11.54
C LEU A 50 -8.70 -9.64 -12.85
N TYR A 51 -7.47 -9.15 -12.78
CA TYR A 51 -6.69 -8.68 -13.94
C TYR A 51 -5.79 -9.77 -14.55
N ALA A 52 -5.87 -11.03 -14.12
CA ALA A 52 -5.02 -12.09 -14.66
C ALA A 52 -5.11 -12.25 -16.19
N PHE A 53 -6.28 -11.95 -16.79
CA PHE A 53 -6.45 -11.94 -18.25
C PHE A 53 -5.53 -10.94 -18.97
N ALA A 54 -5.13 -9.85 -18.32
CA ALA A 54 -4.26 -8.85 -18.93
C ALA A 54 -2.86 -9.41 -19.16
N ALA A 55 -2.41 -10.34 -18.31
CA ALA A 55 -1.15 -11.05 -18.52
C ALA A 55 -1.20 -11.93 -19.78
N GLU A 56 -2.35 -12.57 -20.07
CA GLU A 56 -2.56 -13.35 -21.30
C GLU A 56 -2.51 -12.48 -22.56
N LEU A 57 -2.86 -11.19 -22.44
CA LEU A 57 -2.72 -10.18 -23.49
C LEU A 57 -1.30 -9.59 -23.59
N GLY A 58 -0.35 -10.09 -22.79
CA GLY A 58 1.04 -9.67 -22.78
C GLY A 58 1.33 -8.43 -21.93
N ALA A 59 0.41 -7.98 -21.07
CA ALA A 59 0.69 -6.87 -20.15
C ALA A 59 1.74 -7.26 -19.09
N THR A 60 2.55 -6.30 -18.67
CA THR A 60 3.34 -6.43 -17.44
C THR A 60 2.43 -6.17 -16.25
N ILE A 61 2.39 -7.09 -15.29
CA ILE A 61 1.62 -6.92 -14.04
C ILE A 61 2.59 -6.58 -12.91
N THR A 62 2.32 -5.52 -12.18
CA THR A 62 3.07 -5.14 -10.98
C THR A 62 2.16 -5.13 -9.78
N CYS A 63 2.63 -5.65 -8.65
CA CYS A 63 1.83 -5.73 -7.43
C CYS A 63 2.64 -5.34 -6.19
N ALA A 64 2.04 -4.56 -5.30
CA ALA A 64 2.61 -4.30 -4.00
C ALA A 64 2.75 -5.60 -3.18
N ARG A 65 3.83 -5.68 -2.40
CA ARG A 65 4.02 -6.76 -1.41
C ARG A 65 3.49 -6.38 -0.04
N TYR A 66 3.73 -5.14 0.35
CA TYR A 66 3.33 -4.59 1.65
C TYR A 66 1.92 -4.03 1.60
N SER A 67 1.17 -4.21 2.69
CA SER A 67 -0.16 -3.63 2.86
C SER A 67 -0.12 -2.11 2.79
N ARG A 68 -1.21 -1.52 2.32
CA ARG A 68 -1.42 -0.06 2.36
C ARG A 68 -1.33 0.54 3.78
N TYR A 69 -1.47 -0.27 4.82
CA TYR A 69 -1.29 0.17 6.22
C TYR A 69 0.18 0.42 6.59
N VAL A 70 1.12 -0.14 5.81
CA VAL A 70 2.54 0.22 5.87
C VAL A 70 2.72 1.59 5.23
N VAL A 71 2.33 1.71 3.96
CA VAL A 71 2.27 2.97 3.22
C VAL A 71 1.28 2.82 2.07
N ASP A 72 0.42 3.80 1.87
CA ASP A 72 -0.50 3.84 0.74
C ASP A 72 0.24 4.31 -0.51
N LEU A 73 0.53 3.36 -1.40
CA LEU A 73 1.27 3.57 -2.64
C LEU A 73 0.49 4.39 -3.69
N ASN A 74 -0.80 4.67 -3.46
CA ASN A 74 -1.63 5.48 -4.35
C ASN A 74 -1.94 6.87 -3.75
N ARG A 75 -1.09 7.34 -2.82
CA ARG A 75 -1.13 8.69 -2.24
C ARG A 75 0.12 9.48 -2.61
N ASP A 76 -0.07 10.81 -2.71
CA ASP A 76 1.01 11.75 -2.93
C ASP A 76 1.97 11.75 -1.72
N PRO A 77 3.29 11.59 -1.92
CA PRO A 77 4.28 11.51 -0.84
C PRO A 77 4.39 12.81 -0.02
N SER A 78 3.90 13.94 -0.54
CA SER A 78 3.83 15.21 0.19
C SER A 78 2.60 15.33 1.09
N GLY A 79 1.71 14.33 1.12
CA GLY A 79 0.49 14.34 1.93
C GLY A 79 -0.61 15.26 1.39
N LYS A 80 -0.43 15.84 0.20
CA LYS A 80 -1.45 16.66 -0.44
C LYS A 80 -2.64 15.81 -0.86
N SER A 81 -3.83 16.21 -0.42
CA SER A 81 -5.07 15.65 -0.94
C SER A 81 -5.20 15.94 -2.43
N LEU A 82 -5.47 14.90 -3.23
CA LEU A 82 -5.76 15.01 -4.65
C LEU A 82 -7.11 15.70 -4.91
N TYR A 83 -8.02 15.67 -3.93
CA TYR A 83 -9.37 16.18 -4.03
C TYR A 83 -9.67 17.09 -2.83
N PRO A 84 -9.44 18.40 -2.95
CA PRO A 84 -9.75 19.35 -1.88
C PRO A 84 -11.21 19.23 -1.43
N GLY A 85 -11.42 18.92 -0.14
CA GLY A 85 -12.76 18.73 0.45
C GLY A 85 -13.27 17.29 0.50
N ALA A 86 -12.51 16.30 0.00
CA ALA A 86 -12.79 14.89 0.23
C ALA A 86 -12.10 14.40 1.52
N ASP A 87 -12.75 13.48 2.25
CA ASP A 87 -12.10 12.68 3.29
C ASP A 87 -11.02 11.81 2.63
N THR A 88 -9.78 12.30 2.62
CA THR A 88 -8.64 11.56 2.09
C THR A 88 -7.90 10.88 3.22
N THR A 89 -7.74 9.57 3.11
CA THR A 89 -6.85 8.81 3.98
C THR A 89 -5.40 9.28 3.82
N GLU A 90 -4.67 9.26 4.92
CA GLU A 90 -3.26 9.62 5.01
C GLU A 90 -2.37 8.65 4.22
N ILE A 91 -1.13 9.07 3.91
CA ILE A 91 -0.16 8.20 3.23
C ILE A 91 0.30 7.03 4.10
N CYS A 92 0.31 7.18 5.42
CA CYS A 92 0.43 6.09 6.37
C CYS A 92 -0.89 6.07 7.15
N PRO A 93 -1.88 5.27 6.72
CA PRO A 93 -3.22 5.31 7.29
C PRO A 93 -3.22 5.03 8.79
N THR A 94 -3.88 5.89 9.58
CA THR A 94 -4.09 5.69 11.02
C THR A 94 -5.44 5.06 11.37
N ALA A 95 -6.38 5.06 10.42
CA ALA A 95 -7.67 4.40 10.53
C ALA A 95 -8.03 3.63 9.25
N THR A 96 -8.85 2.59 9.40
CA THR A 96 -9.43 1.83 8.29
C THR A 96 -10.47 2.67 7.55
N PHE A 97 -10.97 2.19 6.41
CA PHE A 97 -12.10 2.84 5.73
C PHE A 97 -13.40 2.86 6.56
N HIS A 98 -13.51 1.99 7.55
CA HIS A 98 -14.62 1.99 8.51
C HIS A 98 -14.34 2.83 9.76
N GLN A 99 -13.26 3.62 9.76
CA GLN A 99 -12.84 4.50 10.86
C GLN A 99 -12.36 3.78 12.13
N GLU A 100 -12.10 2.47 12.04
CA GLU A 100 -11.45 1.73 13.12
C GLU A 100 -9.96 2.06 13.18
N LEU A 101 -9.41 2.21 14.40
CA LEU A 101 -8.00 2.57 14.59
C LEU A 101 -7.07 1.45 14.11
N ILE A 102 -6.05 1.79 13.33
CA ILE A 102 -5.01 0.86 12.87
C ILE A 102 -3.91 0.71 13.91
N TYR A 103 -3.55 1.79 14.61
CA TYR A 103 -2.51 1.79 15.65
C TYR A 103 -3.12 1.88 17.04
N LYS A 104 -2.40 1.33 18.04
CA LYS A 104 -2.72 1.57 19.44
C LYS A 104 -2.58 3.08 19.74
N PRO A 105 -3.36 3.63 20.68
CA PRO A 105 -3.28 5.06 20.98
C PRO A 105 -1.86 5.49 21.37
N GLY A 106 -1.32 6.49 20.67
CA GLY A 106 0.03 7.02 20.89
C GLY A 106 1.15 6.25 20.19
N GLU A 107 0.81 5.24 19.39
CA GLU A 107 1.75 4.42 18.61
C GLU A 107 1.62 4.66 17.10
N GLU A 108 0.88 5.70 16.70
CA GLU A 108 0.78 6.16 15.31
C GLU A 108 2.16 6.55 14.74
N PRO A 109 2.38 6.40 13.42
CA PRO A 109 3.64 6.81 12.81
C PRO A 109 3.79 8.34 12.88
N ASP A 110 4.93 8.80 13.39
CA ASP A 110 5.30 10.21 13.40
C ASP A 110 5.91 10.65 12.05
N GLU A 111 6.24 11.94 11.92
CA GLU A 111 6.81 12.50 10.69
C GLU A 111 8.14 11.83 10.29
N ALA A 112 8.98 11.48 11.26
CA ALA A 112 10.27 10.86 11.00
C ALA A 112 10.09 9.42 10.49
N GLU A 113 9.14 8.69 11.07
CA GLU A 113 8.78 7.36 10.62
C GLU A 113 8.12 7.39 9.24
N ILE A 114 7.20 8.32 8.99
CA ILE A 114 6.59 8.50 7.65
C ILE A 114 7.70 8.70 6.62
N ALA A 115 8.66 9.60 6.87
CA ALA A 115 9.80 9.81 5.99
C ALA A 115 10.64 8.52 5.78
N HIS A 116 10.84 7.73 6.83
CA HIS A 116 11.52 6.45 6.72
C HIS A 116 10.75 5.45 5.85
N ARG A 117 9.43 5.33 6.03
CA ARG A 117 8.57 4.45 5.24
C ARG A 117 8.50 4.88 3.77
N LEU A 118 8.50 6.18 3.50
CA LEU A 118 8.59 6.69 2.12
C LEU A 118 9.88 6.24 1.44
N ASN A 119 11.02 6.37 2.11
CA ASN A 119 12.32 5.94 1.57
C ASN A 119 12.45 4.43 1.43
N THR A 120 11.79 3.67 2.31
CA THR A 120 11.93 2.21 2.36
C THR A 120 10.96 1.49 1.44
N TYR A 121 9.73 2.00 1.30
CA TYR A 121 8.63 1.33 0.61
C TYR A 121 8.10 2.13 -0.58
N TRP A 122 7.78 3.41 -0.38
CA TRP A 122 7.10 4.21 -1.40
C TRP A 122 8.00 4.56 -2.59
N HIS A 123 9.19 5.12 -2.33
CA HIS A 123 10.12 5.50 -3.39
C HIS A 123 10.60 4.30 -4.21
N PRO A 124 11.03 3.18 -3.60
CA PRO A 124 11.47 2.02 -4.38
C PRO A 124 10.34 1.35 -5.18
N TYR A 125 9.07 1.55 -4.82
CA TYR A 125 7.93 1.06 -5.60
C TYR A 125 7.71 1.88 -6.89
N HIS A 126 8.05 3.17 -6.86
CA HIS A 126 7.78 4.13 -7.93
C HIS A 126 8.99 4.40 -8.85
N THR A 127 10.09 3.67 -8.68
CA THR A 127 11.33 3.78 -9.47
C THR A 127 11.61 2.50 -10.25
#